data_AF-A0ABD3PKV5-F1
#
_entry.id   AF-A0ABD3PKV5-F1
#
_cell.length_a   1.000
_cell.length_b   1.000
_cell.length_c   1.000
_cell.angle_alpha   90.00
_cell.angle_beta   90.00
_cell.angle_gamma   90.00
#
_symmetry.space_group_name_H-M   'P 1'
#
loop_
_entity.id
_entity.type
_entity.pdbx_description
1 polymer ?
#
loop_
_entity_poly.entity_id
_entity_poly.type
_entity_poly.pdbx_seq_one_letter_code
_entity_poly.pdbx_strand_id
1 'polypeptide(L)'
;MKFSSLSILAAASTATAQIRTITKPYLRNDNNLMKNAKPYHNHRRLEENELAIDGTYSITFSSCLDIKTYDENLFSDDLIQYVQAGKVVSAKSYVLFHACQDGNNCDDDDLYIVDLPTYLMTVVRSKSGEVENYCRACEEAEEMCLTDDAAAGADDGVAANDDAADDDGVAVAGDDAGRKLSIQRQITEVTCDQCEAYGCFKDENADDDAEEDRTEERLAEWITKLAECERFEDEDAVWNGFGLYYGAICNANGDGVEFASFLDEDCTMYARMASFSTYYNATFVEEEGLYVDYTSSAESYIAEAFGSSMSCSEYEAPKGDDDNGDEKAEVNEYCEKLFKDSAANVNECNATAEEGDNKEYNYDGGYNFNWYTFDMTADSADEIDQVCTKVKELNGNYYHAYKVPSSSSGRYHVNKSIANEWTELSSFEMSSIEIVLLAAAMLSFAICCCKNRIARSKRSDLETNLV
;
A
#
# COMPACT_ATOMS: atom_id res chain seq x y z
N MET A 1 -18.41 -37.76 69.53
CA MET A 1 -18.67 -37.51 68.10
C MET A 1 -19.62 -36.32 68.01
N LYS A 2 -19.08 -35.14 67.71
CA LYS A 2 -19.83 -33.88 67.59
C LYS A 2 -19.66 -33.41 66.14
N PHE A 3 -20.76 -33.33 65.41
CA PHE A 3 -20.83 -32.61 64.14
C PHE A 3 -20.99 -31.12 64.47
N SER A 4 -20.12 -30.29 63.92
CA SER A 4 -20.29 -28.83 63.93
C SER A 4 -20.05 -28.34 62.51
N SER A 5 -21.14 -27.87 61.91
CA SER A 5 -21.21 -27.22 60.61
C SER A 5 -20.44 -25.90 60.65
N LEU A 6 -19.62 -25.63 59.64
CA LEU A 6 -19.10 -24.30 59.36
C LEU A 6 -19.39 -23.97 57.89
N SER A 7 -20.41 -23.13 57.69
CA SER A 7 -20.71 -22.50 56.41
C SER A 7 -19.76 -21.32 56.22
N ILE A 8 -18.94 -21.34 55.18
CA ILE A 8 -18.15 -20.18 54.74
C ILE A 8 -18.96 -19.50 53.63
N LEU A 9 -19.53 -18.33 53.96
CA LEU A 9 -20.02 -17.37 52.96
C LEU A 9 -18.79 -16.70 52.32
N ALA A 10 -18.58 -16.91 51.03
CA ALA A 10 -17.73 -16.06 50.21
C ALA A 10 -18.58 -14.90 49.68
N ALA A 11 -18.29 -13.68 50.11
CA ALA A 11 -18.85 -12.47 49.53
C ALA A 11 -18.10 -12.16 48.23
N ALA A 12 -18.74 -12.40 47.08
CA ALA A 12 -18.29 -11.90 45.80
C ALA A 12 -18.72 -10.43 45.68
N SER A 13 -17.75 -9.51 45.71
CA SER A 13 -17.96 -8.11 45.36
C SER A 13 -18.01 -8.00 43.84
N THR A 14 -19.20 -8.02 43.27
CA THR A 14 -19.44 -7.58 41.89
C THR A 14 -19.32 -6.07 41.83
N ALA A 15 -18.17 -5.57 41.38
CA ALA A 15 -18.04 -4.20 40.92
C ALA A 15 -18.69 -4.11 39.54
N THR A 16 -19.97 -3.74 39.50
CA THR A 16 -20.65 -3.34 38.26
C THR A 16 -20.07 -2.01 37.81
N ALA A 17 -19.11 -2.04 36.88
CA ALA A 17 -18.77 -0.88 36.07
C ALA A 17 -19.96 -0.60 35.15
N GLN A 18 -20.61 0.55 35.35
CA GLN A 18 -21.64 1.04 34.43
C GLN A 18 -20.96 1.45 33.12
N ILE A 19 -21.00 0.58 32.12
CA ILE A 19 -20.70 0.95 30.74
C ILE A 19 -21.82 1.90 30.28
N ARG A 20 -21.47 3.17 30.09
CA ARG A 20 -22.33 4.15 29.43
C ARG A 20 -22.27 3.85 27.93
N THR A 21 -23.30 3.17 27.43
CA THR A 21 -23.60 3.10 26.01
C THR A 21 -23.93 4.50 25.49
N ILE A 22 -23.07 5.05 24.64
CA ILE A 22 -23.37 6.21 23.80
C ILE A 22 -23.73 5.66 22.42
N THR A 23 -25.01 5.31 22.24
CA THR A 23 -25.58 5.06 20.92
C THR A 23 -26.14 6.37 20.37
N LYS A 24 -25.58 6.85 19.27
CA LYS A 24 -26.30 7.68 18.30
C LYS A 24 -25.98 7.15 16.88
N PRO A 25 -26.99 6.99 16.02
CA PRO A 25 -26.77 6.64 14.62
C PRO A 25 -26.13 7.84 13.92
N TYR A 26 -24.94 7.65 13.33
CA TYR A 26 -24.30 8.68 12.52
C TYR A 26 -24.72 8.50 11.06
N LEU A 27 -25.52 9.46 10.60
CA LEU A 27 -25.70 9.73 9.18
C LEU A 27 -24.34 10.15 8.60
N ARG A 28 -23.99 9.55 7.45
CA ARG A 28 -22.83 9.88 6.61
C ARG A 28 -22.68 11.42 6.53
N ASN A 29 -21.55 11.93 7.02
CA ASN A 29 -21.29 13.36 7.16
C ASN A 29 -20.08 13.72 6.29
N ASP A 30 -20.34 14.18 5.06
CA ASP A 30 -19.34 14.64 4.09
C ASP A 30 -18.52 15.86 4.58
N ASN A 31 -18.75 16.34 5.79
CA ASN A 31 -17.96 17.40 6.43
C ASN A 31 -16.61 16.94 6.99
N ASN A 32 -16.32 15.63 7.06
CA ASN A 32 -14.98 15.16 7.45
C ASN A 32 -13.95 15.27 6.30
N LEU A 33 -14.39 15.21 5.04
CA LEU A 33 -13.53 15.48 3.86
C LEU A 33 -12.91 16.89 3.89
N MET A 34 -13.55 17.85 4.56
CA MET A 34 -13.09 19.24 4.63
C MET A 34 -12.39 19.59 5.96
N LYS A 35 -12.35 18.68 6.94
CA LYS A 35 -11.77 18.97 8.25
C LYS A 35 -10.25 18.92 8.26
N ASN A 36 -9.67 18.12 7.36
CA ASN A 36 -8.23 18.02 7.14
C ASN A 36 -7.78 18.79 5.88
N ALA A 37 -8.72 19.44 5.17
CA ALA A 37 -8.41 20.33 4.05
C ALA A 37 -7.79 21.64 4.59
N LYS A 38 -6.48 21.61 4.88
CA LYS A 38 -5.69 22.83 5.08
C LYS A 38 -5.69 23.60 3.75
N PRO A 39 -5.99 24.92 3.74
CA PRO A 39 -5.88 25.71 2.52
C PRO A 39 -4.44 25.63 2.02
N TYR A 40 -4.26 25.01 0.87
CA TYR A 40 -2.98 24.77 0.22
C TYR A 40 -2.29 26.13 -0.02
N HIS A 41 -1.30 26.46 0.81
CA HIS A 41 -0.58 27.71 0.73
C HIS A 41 0.50 27.61 -0.35
N ASN A 42 0.25 28.24 -1.51
CA ASN A 42 1.20 28.60 -2.55
C ASN A 42 2.48 27.74 -2.58
N HIS A 43 2.36 26.50 -3.06
CA HIS A 43 3.53 25.86 -3.63
C HIS A 43 4.08 26.79 -4.72
N ARG A 44 5.40 26.87 -4.77
CA ARG A 44 6.13 27.35 -5.92
C ARG A 44 5.82 26.39 -7.06
N ARG A 45 4.65 26.61 -7.65
CA ARG A 45 4.14 25.99 -8.86
C ARG A 45 5.29 25.99 -9.83
N LEU A 46 5.68 24.82 -10.32
CA LEU A 46 6.62 24.65 -11.43
C LEU A 46 6.29 25.77 -12.42
N GLU A 47 7.16 26.76 -12.53
CA GLU A 47 6.95 27.83 -13.50
C GLU A 47 6.87 27.14 -14.87
N GLU A 48 6.07 27.68 -15.79
CA GLU A 48 5.62 27.11 -17.09
C GLU A 48 6.68 26.45 -18.03
N ASN A 49 7.93 26.28 -17.61
CA ASN A 49 9.04 25.70 -18.38
C ASN A 49 9.70 24.45 -17.78
N GLU A 50 9.25 23.89 -16.65
CA GLU A 50 9.96 22.78 -15.95
C GLU A 50 9.08 21.50 -15.90
N LEU A 51 9.47 20.50 -16.70
CA LEU A 51 8.85 19.18 -16.88
C LEU A 51 7.42 19.16 -17.46
N ALA A 52 7.34 19.28 -18.79
CA ALA A 52 6.16 18.85 -19.54
C ALA A 52 6.19 17.32 -19.69
N ILE A 53 5.75 16.61 -18.64
CA ILE A 53 5.42 15.18 -18.78
C ILE A 53 4.31 15.08 -19.83
N ASP A 54 4.55 14.28 -20.87
CA ASP A 54 3.57 13.96 -21.90
C ASP A 54 3.28 12.45 -21.92
N GLY A 55 2.43 12.00 -22.84
CA GLY A 55 2.05 10.59 -22.95
C GLY A 55 3.22 9.64 -23.27
N THR A 56 4.41 10.14 -23.60
CA THR A 56 5.59 9.29 -23.89
C THR A 56 6.29 8.77 -22.63
N TYR A 57 5.92 9.28 -21.47
CA TYR A 57 6.48 8.87 -20.19
C TYR A 57 5.80 7.60 -19.65
N SER A 58 6.50 6.93 -18.75
CA SER A 58 5.97 5.84 -17.92
C SER A 58 6.49 5.98 -16.50
N ILE A 59 5.70 5.58 -15.52
CA ILE A 59 6.05 5.58 -14.09
C ILE A 59 6.52 4.18 -13.71
N THR A 60 7.72 4.09 -13.14
CA THR A 60 8.28 2.81 -12.67
C THR A 60 8.64 2.90 -11.19
N PHE A 61 8.08 2.01 -10.37
CA PHE A 61 8.40 1.91 -8.96
C PHE A 61 9.90 1.67 -8.72
N SER A 62 10.49 2.36 -7.75
CA SER A 62 11.91 2.21 -7.37
C SER A 62 12.08 1.61 -5.96
N SER A 63 11.43 2.23 -4.98
CA SER A 63 11.41 1.74 -3.59
C SER A 63 10.31 2.40 -2.76
N CYS A 64 9.96 1.78 -1.64
CA CYS A 64 9.06 2.32 -0.61
C CYS A 64 9.87 2.58 0.65
N LEU A 65 9.70 3.73 1.30
CA LEU A 65 10.39 4.09 2.55
C LEU A 65 9.43 4.66 3.60
N ASP A 66 9.78 4.50 4.87
CA ASP A 66 9.05 5.12 5.98
C ASP A 66 9.89 6.24 6.62
N ILE A 67 9.26 7.38 6.91
CA ILE A 67 9.87 8.46 7.69
C ILE A 67 9.25 8.46 9.08
N LYS A 68 10.08 8.43 10.13
CA LYS A 68 9.56 8.52 11.50
C LYS A 68 9.06 9.92 11.78
N THR A 69 7.82 10.00 12.20
CA THR A 69 7.15 11.25 12.54
C THR A 69 7.06 11.44 14.05
N TYR A 70 7.12 12.70 14.46
CA TYR A 70 6.69 13.11 15.79
C TYR A 70 5.21 13.47 15.76
N ASP A 71 4.42 12.73 16.54
CA ASP A 71 3.01 13.01 16.81
C ASP A 71 2.83 13.12 18.33
N GLU A 72 2.21 14.21 18.79
CA GLU A 72 1.93 14.46 20.20
C GLU A 72 1.03 13.39 20.82
N ASN A 73 0.14 12.77 20.03
CA ASN A 73 -0.79 11.73 20.47
C ASN A 73 -0.07 10.46 20.96
N LEU A 74 1.14 10.19 20.44
CA LEU A 74 2.00 9.08 20.90
C LEU A 74 2.35 9.18 22.38
N PHE A 75 2.34 10.40 22.93
CA PHE A 75 2.78 10.68 24.28
C PHE A 75 1.62 10.82 25.28
N SER A 76 0.43 10.33 24.91
CA SER A 76 -0.63 10.09 25.89
C SER A 76 -0.19 9.05 26.92
N ASP A 77 -0.63 9.19 28.17
CA ASP A 77 -0.27 8.31 29.29
C ASP A 77 -0.52 6.82 28.98
N ASP A 78 -1.52 6.54 28.14
CA ASP A 78 -1.91 5.20 27.73
C ASP A 78 -1.02 4.61 26.62
N LEU A 79 -0.34 5.43 25.82
CA LEU A 79 0.49 5.00 24.69
C LEU A 79 2.00 5.00 24.98
N ILE A 80 2.48 5.86 25.89
CA ILE A 80 3.92 6.01 26.18
C ILE A 80 4.61 4.65 26.41
N GLN A 81 4.00 3.75 27.19
CA GLN A 81 4.61 2.46 27.49
C GLN A 81 4.74 1.56 26.25
N TYR A 82 3.80 1.66 25.31
CA TYR A 82 3.83 0.90 24.06
C TYR A 82 4.84 1.49 23.06
N VAL A 83 4.94 2.82 22.99
CA VAL A 83 5.95 3.49 22.15
C VAL A 83 7.36 3.20 22.68
N GLN A 84 7.59 3.27 24.00
CA GLN A 84 8.86 2.89 24.63
C GLN A 84 9.24 1.42 24.38
N ALA A 85 8.24 0.53 24.35
CA ALA A 85 8.44 -0.87 24.02
C ALA A 85 8.62 -1.13 22.51
N GLY A 86 8.52 -0.09 21.67
CA GLY A 86 8.60 -0.20 20.21
C GLY A 86 7.42 -0.96 19.59
N LYS A 87 6.29 -1.07 20.30
CA LYS A 87 5.05 -1.73 19.88
C LYS A 87 4.15 -0.81 19.05
N VAL A 88 4.29 0.50 19.26
CA VAL A 88 3.67 1.55 18.45
C VAL A 88 4.79 2.42 17.92
N VAL A 89 4.71 2.78 16.65
CA VAL A 89 5.65 3.67 15.97
C VAL A 89 4.85 4.66 15.16
N SER A 90 5.18 5.95 15.24
CA SER A 90 4.65 6.93 14.29
C SER A 90 5.59 7.02 13.10
N ALA A 91 5.09 6.72 11.91
CA ALA A 91 5.80 6.86 10.66
C ALA A 91 4.82 7.05 9.50
N LYS A 92 5.24 7.80 8.48
CA LYS A 92 4.50 7.97 7.23
C LYS A 92 5.27 7.33 6.08
N SER A 93 4.57 6.63 5.21
CA SER A 93 5.14 5.89 4.09
C SER A 93 5.14 6.71 2.80
N TYR A 94 6.22 6.59 2.04
CA TYR A 94 6.42 7.26 0.76
C TYR A 94 6.95 6.30 -0.29
N VAL A 95 6.66 6.60 -1.55
CA VAL A 95 7.13 5.84 -2.70
C VAL A 95 8.10 6.70 -3.49
N LEU A 96 9.25 6.10 -3.80
CA LEU A 96 10.18 6.57 -4.82
C LEU A 96 9.88 5.86 -6.12
N PHE A 97 9.77 6.64 -7.21
CA PHE A 97 9.51 6.12 -8.55
C PHE A 97 10.28 6.92 -9.60
N HIS A 98 10.53 6.31 -10.76
CA HIS A 98 11.13 6.99 -11.90
C HIS A 98 10.05 7.38 -12.92
N ALA A 99 10.24 8.52 -13.58
CA ALA A 99 9.50 8.91 -14.77
C ALA A 99 10.37 8.67 -16.02
N CYS A 100 9.98 7.76 -16.92
CA CYS A 100 10.87 7.25 -17.97
C CYS A 100 10.27 7.52 -19.35
N GLN A 101 10.99 8.27 -20.17
CA GLN A 101 10.69 8.54 -21.58
C GLN A 101 11.34 7.43 -22.43
N ASP A 102 10.58 6.71 -23.26
CA ASP A 102 11.10 5.66 -24.17
C ASP A 102 11.52 4.30 -23.56
N GLY A 103 10.64 3.67 -22.80
CA GLY A 103 10.72 2.22 -22.53
C GLY A 103 11.86 1.80 -21.59
N ASN A 104 11.53 1.68 -20.30
CA ASN A 104 12.33 1.13 -19.19
C ASN A 104 13.71 1.76 -18.93
N ASN A 105 14.26 2.60 -19.81
CA ASN A 105 15.52 3.28 -19.57
C ASN A 105 15.27 4.58 -18.81
N CYS A 106 15.15 4.45 -17.50
CA CYS A 106 14.98 5.57 -16.58
C CYS A 106 16.35 6.12 -16.20
N ASP A 107 16.57 7.42 -16.35
CA ASP A 107 17.76 8.06 -15.80
C ASP A 107 17.60 8.25 -14.28
N ASP A 108 18.72 8.23 -13.54
CA ASP A 108 18.74 8.50 -12.09
C ASP A 108 18.26 9.93 -11.76
N ASP A 109 18.33 10.82 -12.75
CA ASP A 109 17.91 12.21 -12.65
C ASP A 109 16.37 12.36 -12.59
N ASP A 110 15.62 11.35 -13.01
CA ASP A 110 14.15 11.34 -13.06
C ASP A 110 13.51 10.63 -11.86
N LEU A 111 14.15 10.69 -10.69
CA LEU A 111 13.63 10.11 -9.45
C LEU A 111 12.66 11.07 -8.75
N TYR A 112 11.44 10.60 -8.51
CA TYR A 112 10.38 11.33 -7.82
C TYR A 112 10.00 10.67 -6.50
N ILE A 113 9.42 11.46 -5.61
CA ILE A 113 8.82 11.01 -4.36
C ILE A 113 7.36 11.45 -4.27
N VAL A 114 6.51 10.57 -3.74
CA VAL A 114 5.12 10.85 -3.40
C VAL A 114 4.74 10.09 -2.14
N ASP A 115 3.69 10.51 -1.42
CA ASP A 115 3.14 9.73 -0.33
C ASP A 115 2.50 8.42 -0.84
N LEU A 116 2.57 7.36 -0.01
CA LEU A 116 2.10 6.03 -0.39
C LEU A 116 0.59 5.99 -0.74
N PRO A 117 -0.33 6.60 0.03
CA PRO A 117 -1.74 6.67 -0.34
C PRO A 117 -1.97 7.25 -1.74
N THR A 118 -1.34 8.36 -2.08
CA THR A 118 -1.47 8.96 -3.42
C THR A 118 -0.92 8.03 -4.51
N TYR A 119 0.19 7.33 -4.26
CA TYR A 119 0.71 6.34 -5.20
C TYR A 119 -0.27 5.18 -5.42
N LEU A 120 -0.87 4.64 -4.35
CA LEU A 120 -1.87 3.57 -4.47
C LEU A 120 -3.11 4.03 -5.25
N MET A 121 -3.56 5.26 -5.04
CA MET A 121 -4.67 5.82 -5.84
C MET A 121 -4.29 5.99 -7.33
N THR A 122 -3.02 6.23 -7.62
CA THR A 122 -2.50 6.27 -8.99
C THR A 122 -2.53 4.87 -9.62
N VAL A 123 -2.09 3.85 -8.87
CA VAL A 123 -2.15 2.45 -9.29
C VAL A 123 -3.58 2.02 -9.64
N VAL A 124 -4.54 2.32 -8.76
CA VAL A 124 -5.96 2.00 -8.99
C VAL A 124 -6.46 2.65 -10.28
N ARG A 125 -6.20 3.96 -10.47
CA ARG A 125 -6.62 4.68 -11.68
C ARG A 125 -5.95 4.16 -12.95
N SER A 126 -4.66 3.84 -12.89
CA SER A 126 -3.91 3.27 -14.02
C SER A 126 -4.56 1.98 -14.50
N LYS A 127 -4.81 1.07 -13.56
CA LYS A 127 -5.37 -0.24 -13.86
C LYS A 127 -6.83 -0.17 -14.31
N SER A 128 -7.67 0.69 -13.68
CA SER A 128 -9.03 0.94 -14.19
C SER A 128 -9.00 1.49 -15.62
N GLY A 129 -8.07 2.40 -15.93
CA GLY A 129 -7.88 2.91 -17.29
C GLY A 129 -7.41 1.83 -18.27
N GLU A 130 -6.48 0.94 -17.87
CA GLU A 130 -6.04 -0.21 -18.67
C GLU A 130 -7.23 -1.10 -19.05
N VAL A 131 -8.10 -1.43 -18.09
CA VAL A 131 -9.28 -2.26 -18.31
C VAL A 131 -10.27 -1.57 -19.24
N GLU A 132 -10.58 -0.29 -19.01
CA GLU A 132 -11.49 0.45 -19.89
C GLU A 132 -10.98 0.53 -21.33
N ASN A 133 -9.67 0.76 -21.50
CA ASN A 133 -9.04 0.80 -22.82
C ASN A 133 -9.02 -0.57 -23.48
N TYR A 134 -8.73 -1.62 -22.72
CA TYR A 134 -8.78 -2.99 -23.20
C TYR A 134 -10.20 -3.38 -23.63
N CYS A 135 -11.22 -3.05 -22.83
CA CYS A 135 -12.62 -3.31 -23.19
C CYS A 135 -13.08 -2.54 -24.43
N ARG A 136 -12.63 -1.28 -24.61
CA ARG A 136 -12.87 -0.55 -25.85
C ARG A 136 -12.25 -1.25 -27.06
N ALA A 137 -11.04 -1.77 -26.92
CA ALA A 137 -10.40 -2.57 -27.98
C ALA A 137 -11.14 -3.89 -28.25
N CYS A 138 -11.71 -4.53 -27.22
CA CYS A 138 -12.58 -5.69 -27.37
C CYS A 138 -13.86 -5.38 -28.15
N GLU A 139 -14.53 -4.26 -27.87
CA GLU A 139 -15.72 -3.80 -28.61
C GLU A 139 -15.40 -3.60 -30.11
N GLU A 140 -14.23 -3.03 -30.42
CA GLU A 140 -13.78 -2.88 -31.81
C GLU A 140 -13.42 -4.22 -32.48
N ALA A 141 -13.00 -5.21 -31.69
CA ALA A 141 -12.65 -6.56 -32.13
C ALA A 141 -13.82 -7.56 -32.07
N GLU A 142 -15.01 -7.14 -31.64
CA GLU A 142 -16.17 -8.00 -31.37
C GLU A 142 -16.55 -8.85 -32.60
N GLU A 143 -16.52 -8.26 -33.81
CA GLU A 143 -16.80 -8.98 -35.05
C GLU A 143 -15.85 -10.18 -35.27
N MET A 144 -14.61 -10.12 -34.80
CA MET A 144 -13.67 -11.23 -34.88
C MET A 144 -14.09 -12.35 -33.93
N CYS A 145 -14.39 -11.99 -32.67
CA CYS A 145 -14.75 -12.94 -31.64
C CYS A 145 -16.07 -13.68 -31.92
N LEU A 146 -17.07 -12.99 -32.50
CA LEU A 146 -18.36 -13.62 -32.83
C LEU A 146 -18.30 -14.58 -34.03
N THR A 147 -17.26 -14.50 -34.88
CA THR A 147 -17.18 -15.32 -36.11
C THR A 147 -16.58 -16.71 -35.89
N ASP A 148 -15.77 -16.91 -34.86
CA ASP A 148 -15.13 -18.20 -34.59
C ASP A 148 -16.11 -19.23 -33.98
N ASP A 149 -17.10 -18.79 -33.21
CA ASP A 149 -18.17 -19.67 -32.70
C ASP A 149 -19.15 -20.15 -33.79
N ALA A 150 -19.32 -19.35 -34.86
CA ALA A 150 -20.12 -19.75 -36.02
C ALA A 150 -19.42 -20.81 -36.90
N ALA A 151 -18.09 -20.91 -36.85
CA ALA A 151 -17.31 -21.82 -37.69
C ALA A 151 -17.07 -23.20 -37.04
N ALA A 152 -17.09 -23.31 -35.70
CA ALA A 152 -16.91 -24.57 -34.99
C ALA A 152 -18.14 -25.50 -35.00
N GLY A 153 -19.30 -25.02 -35.50
CA GLY A 153 -20.55 -25.78 -35.63
C GLY A 153 -20.84 -26.36 -37.02
N ALA A 154 -19.96 -26.18 -38.00
CA ALA A 154 -20.19 -26.58 -39.40
C ALA A 154 -19.35 -27.78 -39.85
N ASP A 155 -19.38 -28.88 -39.09
CA ASP A 155 -18.95 -30.20 -39.56
C ASP A 155 -19.99 -31.26 -39.15
N ASP A 156 -20.98 -31.48 -40.02
CA ASP A 156 -21.17 -32.77 -40.71
C ASP A 156 -22.47 -32.73 -41.54
N GLY A 157 -22.34 -32.53 -42.85
CA GLY A 157 -23.50 -32.41 -43.74
C GLY A 157 -23.17 -32.19 -45.22
N VAL A 158 -22.02 -32.66 -45.70
CA VAL A 158 -21.70 -32.67 -47.13
C VAL A 158 -22.63 -33.66 -47.85
N ALA A 159 -23.68 -33.15 -48.48
CA ALA A 159 -24.31 -33.81 -49.62
C ALA A 159 -23.96 -33.01 -50.87
N ALA A 160 -22.97 -33.53 -51.61
CA ALA A 160 -22.57 -33.07 -52.91
C ALA A 160 -23.78 -32.94 -53.85
N ASN A 161 -23.93 -31.77 -54.46
CA ASN A 161 -24.59 -31.67 -55.75
C ASN A 161 -23.77 -30.70 -56.61
N ASP A 162 -23.07 -31.31 -57.56
CA ASP A 162 -22.55 -30.65 -58.76
C ASP A 162 -23.73 -29.97 -59.48
N ASP A 163 -23.60 -28.68 -59.79
CA ASP A 163 -23.89 -28.16 -61.13
C ASP A 163 -23.49 -26.68 -61.27
N ALA A 164 -22.81 -26.42 -62.38
CA ALA A 164 -22.13 -25.17 -62.73
C ALA A 164 -23.05 -24.11 -63.36
N ALA A 165 -22.73 -22.83 -63.15
CA ALA A 165 -22.77 -21.71 -64.11
C ALA A 165 -22.46 -20.40 -63.33
N ASP A 166 -21.34 -19.72 -63.56
CA ASP A 166 -21.14 -18.68 -64.59
C ASP A 166 -21.99 -17.42 -64.31
N ASP A 167 -21.44 -16.43 -63.58
CA ASP A 167 -21.81 -15.01 -63.76
C ASP A 167 -20.79 -14.05 -63.13
N ASP A 168 -20.77 -12.83 -63.67
CA ASP A 168 -19.65 -11.91 -63.79
C ASP A 168 -19.08 -11.30 -62.50
N GLY A 169 -17.75 -11.18 -62.50
CA GLY A 169 -17.01 -10.46 -61.49
C GLY A 169 -17.29 -8.96 -61.47
N VAL A 170 -17.66 -8.46 -60.30
CA VAL A 170 -17.49 -7.06 -59.91
C VAL A 170 -16.56 -7.05 -58.71
N ALA A 171 -15.27 -6.80 -58.97
CA ALA A 171 -14.30 -6.48 -57.93
C ALA A 171 -14.64 -5.07 -57.40
N VAL A 172 -15.43 -5.02 -56.33
CA VAL A 172 -15.50 -3.83 -55.48
C VAL A 172 -14.23 -3.86 -54.62
N ALA A 173 -13.20 -3.15 -55.10
CA ALA A 173 -12.12 -2.70 -54.24
C ALA A 173 -12.72 -1.67 -53.27
N GLY A 174 -13.18 -2.14 -52.11
CA GLY A 174 -13.51 -1.32 -50.97
C GLY A 174 -12.31 -1.25 -50.05
N ASP A 175 -11.88 -0.05 -49.72
CA ASP A 175 -10.69 0.33 -48.94
C ASP A 175 -10.68 -0.17 -47.47
N ASP A 176 -11.53 -1.12 -47.09
CA ASP A 176 -11.63 -1.66 -45.73
C ASP A 176 -10.55 -2.72 -45.39
N ALA A 177 -9.90 -3.30 -46.39
CA ALA A 177 -8.83 -4.28 -46.15
C ALA A 177 -7.54 -3.63 -45.59
N GLY A 178 -7.29 -2.36 -45.92
CA GLY A 178 -6.17 -1.59 -45.37
C GLY A 178 -6.40 -1.23 -43.89
N ARG A 179 -7.65 -0.89 -43.56
CA ARG A 179 -8.10 -0.56 -42.20
C ARG A 179 -8.02 -1.77 -41.26
N LYS A 180 -8.34 -2.97 -41.74
CA LYS A 180 -8.20 -4.21 -40.95
C LYS A 180 -6.75 -4.58 -40.63
N LEU A 181 -5.79 -4.28 -41.51
CA LEU A 181 -4.38 -4.67 -41.32
C LEU A 181 -3.57 -3.73 -40.40
N SER A 182 -3.93 -2.44 -40.31
CA SER A 182 -3.28 -1.50 -39.38
C SER A 182 -3.76 -1.72 -37.94
N ILE A 183 -5.06 -1.96 -37.77
CA ILE A 183 -5.69 -2.35 -36.50
C ILE A 183 -5.08 -3.68 -35.98
N GLN A 184 -4.88 -4.68 -36.85
CA GLN A 184 -4.30 -5.98 -36.48
C GLN A 184 -2.91 -5.89 -35.82
N ARG A 185 -2.15 -4.81 -36.04
CA ARG A 185 -0.76 -4.69 -35.57
C ARG A 185 -0.62 -4.09 -34.17
N GLN A 186 -1.66 -3.42 -33.67
CA GLN A 186 -1.77 -2.98 -32.27
C GLN A 186 -2.76 -3.86 -31.47
N ILE A 187 -3.69 -4.56 -32.15
CA ILE A 187 -4.62 -5.56 -31.58
C ILE A 187 -3.98 -6.96 -31.41
N THR A 188 -2.68 -7.15 -31.69
CA THR A 188 -2.04 -8.48 -31.62
C THR A 188 -2.10 -9.19 -30.26
N GLU A 189 -2.56 -8.53 -29.19
CA GLU A 189 -2.68 -9.09 -27.85
C GLU A 189 -4.13 -9.17 -27.31
N VAL A 190 -5.12 -8.61 -28.02
CA VAL A 190 -6.52 -8.72 -27.59
C VAL A 190 -7.03 -10.12 -27.95
N THR A 191 -7.30 -10.93 -26.94
CA THR A 191 -7.88 -12.27 -27.11
C THR A 191 -9.33 -12.28 -26.64
N CYS A 192 -10.19 -13.02 -27.34
CA CYS A 192 -11.60 -13.14 -26.98
C CYS A 192 -11.78 -13.70 -25.56
N ASP A 193 -10.97 -14.68 -25.17
CA ASP A 193 -10.94 -15.24 -23.81
C ASP A 193 -10.65 -14.17 -22.75
N GLN A 194 -9.76 -13.23 -23.03
CA GLN A 194 -9.42 -12.16 -22.09
C GLN A 194 -10.46 -11.02 -22.11
N CYS A 195 -11.10 -10.76 -23.26
CA CYS A 195 -12.26 -9.87 -23.34
C CYS A 195 -13.46 -10.41 -22.55
N GLU A 196 -13.70 -11.72 -22.61
CA GLU A 196 -14.70 -12.42 -21.79
C GLU A 196 -14.31 -12.39 -20.31
N ALA A 197 -13.04 -12.69 -19.98
CA ALA A 197 -12.56 -12.67 -18.60
C ALA A 197 -12.67 -11.29 -17.92
N TYR A 198 -12.53 -10.19 -18.68
CA TYR A 198 -12.75 -8.83 -18.19
C TYR A 198 -14.21 -8.36 -18.28
N GLY A 199 -15.13 -9.20 -18.75
CA GLY A 199 -16.55 -8.85 -18.89
C GLY A 199 -16.78 -7.69 -19.87
N CYS A 200 -15.93 -7.55 -20.87
CA CYS A 200 -15.99 -6.43 -21.82
C CYS A 200 -17.19 -6.53 -22.77
N PHE A 201 -17.65 -7.75 -23.07
CA PHE A 201 -18.83 -7.97 -23.90
C PHE A 201 -20.09 -7.87 -23.05
N LYS A 202 -20.84 -6.77 -23.20
CA LYS A 202 -22.17 -6.67 -22.61
C LYS A 202 -23.11 -7.62 -23.35
N ASP A 203 -23.54 -8.69 -22.68
CA ASP A 203 -24.62 -9.51 -23.20
C ASP A 203 -25.92 -8.69 -23.17
N GLU A 204 -26.32 -8.10 -24.30
CA GLU A 204 -27.59 -7.34 -24.43
C GLU A 204 -28.84 -8.20 -24.15
N ASN A 205 -28.68 -9.53 -24.01
CA ASN A 205 -29.74 -10.50 -23.74
C ASN A 205 -29.56 -11.29 -22.43
N ALA A 206 -28.51 -11.05 -21.64
CA ALA A 206 -28.44 -11.60 -20.29
C ALA A 206 -29.44 -10.83 -19.44
N ASP A 207 -30.44 -11.52 -18.91
CA ASP A 207 -31.39 -10.98 -17.93
C ASP A 207 -30.59 -10.18 -16.87
N ASP A 208 -31.08 -8.97 -16.53
CA ASP A 208 -30.49 -7.94 -15.62
C ASP A 208 -30.03 -8.44 -14.23
N ASP A 209 -30.11 -9.74 -13.95
CA ASP A 209 -29.81 -10.40 -12.67
C ASP A 209 -28.46 -11.15 -12.67
N ALA A 210 -27.73 -11.22 -13.80
CA ALA A 210 -26.31 -11.60 -13.77
C ALA A 210 -25.50 -10.39 -13.31
N GLU A 211 -25.58 -10.08 -12.01
CA GLU A 211 -24.58 -9.29 -11.29
C GLU A 211 -23.24 -10.05 -11.38
N GLU A 212 -22.60 -10.01 -12.55
CA GLU A 212 -21.16 -10.24 -12.66
C GLU A 212 -20.49 -9.03 -12.00
N ASP A 213 -20.52 -9.11 -10.68
CA ASP A 213 -19.95 -8.21 -9.71
C ASP A 213 -18.50 -7.98 -10.14
N ARG A 214 -18.26 -6.81 -10.75
CA ARG A 214 -16.97 -6.41 -11.30
C ARG A 214 -15.93 -6.49 -10.19
N THR A 215 -15.25 -7.62 -10.13
CA THR A 215 -14.30 -7.94 -9.06
C THR A 215 -13.24 -6.85 -8.99
N GLU A 216 -12.91 -6.24 -10.14
CA GLU A 216 -11.99 -5.12 -10.26
C GLU A 216 -12.53 -3.80 -9.71
N GLU A 217 -13.82 -3.48 -9.90
CA GLU A 217 -14.43 -2.25 -9.34
C GLU A 217 -14.49 -2.35 -7.81
N ARG A 218 -14.87 -3.52 -7.28
CA ARG A 218 -14.85 -3.81 -5.84
C ARG A 218 -13.43 -3.79 -5.28
N LEU A 219 -12.46 -4.31 -6.04
CA LEU A 219 -11.05 -4.27 -5.67
C LEU A 219 -10.50 -2.84 -5.66
N ALA A 220 -10.84 -2.03 -6.66
CA ALA A 220 -10.48 -0.62 -6.74
C ALA A 220 -11.08 0.18 -5.57
N GLU A 221 -12.34 -0.06 -5.21
CA GLU A 221 -12.97 0.53 -4.02
C GLU A 221 -12.24 0.11 -2.75
N TRP A 222 -11.88 -1.17 -2.63
CA TRP A 222 -11.14 -1.69 -1.48
C TRP A 222 -9.75 -1.07 -1.34
N ILE A 223 -8.98 -0.97 -2.43
CA ILE A 223 -7.66 -0.31 -2.42
C ILE A 223 -7.82 1.19 -2.12
N THR A 224 -8.91 1.81 -2.56
CA THR A 224 -9.23 3.20 -2.21
C THR A 224 -9.43 3.35 -0.70
N LYS A 225 -10.22 2.47 -0.07
CA LYS A 225 -10.39 2.45 1.40
C LYS A 225 -9.08 2.21 2.15
N LEU A 226 -8.21 1.37 1.60
CA LEU A 226 -6.86 1.13 2.12
C LEU A 226 -6.00 2.40 2.06
N ALA A 227 -6.06 3.16 0.96
CA ALA A 227 -5.35 4.42 0.81
C ALA A 227 -5.92 5.51 1.72
N GLU A 228 -7.24 5.52 1.94
CA GLU A 228 -7.93 6.47 2.82
C GLU A 228 -7.81 6.15 4.32
N CYS A 229 -7.07 5.10 4.68
CA CYS A 229 -6.91 4.64 6.06
C CYS A 229 -8.25 4.39 6.77
N GLU A 230 -9.13 3.59 6.17
CA GLU A 230 -10.46 3.39 6.72
C GLU A 230 -10.42 2.66 8.08
N ARG A 231 -11.39 2.98 8.94
CA ARG A 231 -11.60 2.26 10.18
C ARG A 231 -12.10 0.83 9.89
N PHE A 232 -11.65 -0.16 10.66
CA PHE A 232 -12.25 -1.49 10.59
C PHE A 232 -13.76 -1.44 10.88
N GLU A 233 -14.55 -2.14 10.07
CA GLU A 233 -16.02 -2.20 10.23
C GLU A 233 -16.46 -2.91 11.51
N ASP A 234 -15.65 -3.86 11.99
CA ASP A 234 -15.92 -4.57 13.24
C ASP A 234 -15.75 -3.63 14.43
N GLU A 235 -16.85 -3.38 15.16
CA GLU A 235 -16.82 -2.56 16.38
C GLU A 235 -15.88 -3.15 17.45
N ASP A 236 -15.59 -4.45 17.38
CA ASP A 236 -14.65 -5.16 18.26
C ASP A 236 -13.20 -5.12 17.76
N ALA A 237 -12.92 -4.48 16.60
CA ALA A 237 -11.56 -4.21 16.12
C ALA A 237 -10.88 -3.11 16.95
N VAL A 238 -10.53 -3.49 18.18
CA VAL A 238 -9.85 -2.65 19.16
C VAL A 238 -8.55 -3.28 19.62
N TRP A 239 -7.54 -2.45 19.81
CA TRP A 239 -6.26 -2.83 20.42
C TRP A 239 -6.03 -2.00 21.67
N ASN A 240 -6.03 -2.65 22.84
CA ASN A 240 -5.89 -1.98 24.15
C ASN A 240 -6.90 -0.83 24.38
N GLY A 241 -8.11 -0.94 23.80
CA GLY A 241 -9.16 0.09 23.91
C GLY A 241 -9.08 1.20 22.88
N PHE A 242 -8.09 1.18 21.98
CA PHE A 242 -8.02 2.04 20.82
C PHE A 242 -8.74 1.39 19.64
N GLY A 243 -9.56 2.16 18.92
CA GLY A 243 -10.10 1.71 17.64
C GLY A 243 -8.98 1.53 16.63
N LEU A 244 -9.09 0.50 15.80
CA LEU A 244 -8.11 0.24 14.76
C LEU A 244 -8.58 0.81 13.41
N TYR A 245 -7.61 1.25 12.64
CA TYR A 245 -7.71 1.62 11.23
C TYR A 245 -6.82 0.69 10.41
N TYR A 246 -7.08 0.55 9.12
CA TYR A 246 -6.26 -0.25 8.23
C TYR A 246 -5.77 0.55 7.04
N GLY A 247 -4.54 0.27 6.62
CA GLY A 247 -3.90 0.92 5.50
C GLY A 247 -2.68 0.15 5.03
N ALA A 248 -1.96 0.72 4.07
CA ALA A 248 -0.71 0.19 3.58
C ALA A 248 0.49 0.84 4.29
N ILE A 249 1.56 0.07 4.49
CA ILE A 249 2.86 0.55 4.95
C ILE A 249 3.97 -0.05 4.09
N CYS A 250 5.11 0.62 3.96
CA CYS A 250 6.24 0.02 3.26
C CYS A 250 6.68 -1.28 3.93
N ASN A 251 6.93 -2.30 3.12
CA ASN A 251 7.42 -3.58 3.63
C ASN A 251 8.86 -3.45 4.16
N ALA A 252 9.35 -4.47 4.85
CA ALA A 252 10.68 -4.42 5.48
C ALA A 252 11.85 -4.33 4.49
N ASN A 253 11.64 -4.68 3.22
CA ASN A 253 12.68 -4.63 2.18
C ASN A 253 12.66 -3.32 1.38
N GLY A 254 11.59 -2.53 1.52
CA GLY A 254 11.34 -1.35 0.70
C GLY A 254 11.05 -1.66 -0.77
N ASP A 255 10.71 -2.89 -1.12
CA ASP A 255 10.41 -3.32 -2.50
C ASP A 255 8.90 -3.47 -2.77
N GLY A 256 8.06 -3.09 -1.80
CA GLY A 256 6.61 -3.18 -1.89
C GLY A 256 5.94 -2.66 -0.62
N VAL A 257 4.69 -3.05 -0.43
CA VAL A 257 3.87 -2.66 0.73
C VAL A 257 3.31 -3.87 1.45
N GLU A 258 2.88 -3.65 2.68
CA GLU A 258 2.17 -4.60 3.55
C GLU A 258 0.92 -3.93 4.09
N PHE A 259 -0.13 -4.70 4.36
CA PHE A 259 -1.29 -4.20 5.06
C PHE A 259 -1.06 -4.22 6.56
N ALA A 260 -1.41 -3.11 7.22
CA ALA A 260 -1.11 -2.88 8.62
C ALA A 260 -2.31 -2.31 9.36
N SER A 261 -2.29 -2.45 10.68
CA SER A 261 -3.25 -1.83 11.59
C SER A 261 -2.65 -0.57 12.22
N PHE A 262 -3.44 0.49 12.24
CA PHE A 262 -3.07 1.82 12.73
C PHE A 262 -4.01 2.25 13.85
N LEU A 263 -3.53 3.19 14.67
CA LEU A 263 -4.28 3.71 15.83
C LEU A 263 -4.95 5.06 15.56
N ASP A 264 -4.76 5.60 14.36
CA ASP A 264 -5.19 6.92 13.90
C ASP A 264 -5.79 6.84 12.49
N GLU A 265 -6.58 7.85 12.15
CA GLU A 265 -7.28 7.96 10.86
C GLU A 265 -6.38 8.38 9.70
N ASP A 266 -5.13 8.76 9.97
CA ASP A 266 -4.15 9.17 8.96
C ASP A 266 -3.10 8.08 8.66
N CYS A 267 -3.26 6.89 9.25
CA CYS A 267 -2.34 5.76 9.11
C CYS A 267 -0.88 6.09 9.42
N THR A 268 -0.65 6.96 10.40
CA THR A 268 0.71 7.32 10.83
C THR A 268 1.15 6.52 12.06
N MET A 269 0.22 6.08 12.92
CA MET A 269 0.50 5.39 14.19
C MET A 269 0.40 3.87 14.03
N TYR A 270 1.44 3.27 13.47
CA TYR A 270 1.51 1.83 13.23
C TYR A 270 1.57 1.01 14.53
N ALA A 271 0.61 0.11 14.72
CA ALA A 271 0.54 -0.81 15.84
C ALA A 271 1.12 -2.19 15.48
N ARG A 272 2.43 -2.39 15.72
CA ARG A 272 3.15 -3.65 15.39
C ARG A 272 2.58 -4.92 16.00
N MET A 273 1.80 -4.81 17.07
CA MET A 273 1.19 -5.95 17.74
C MET A 273 -0.23 -6.25 17.26
N ALA A 274 -0.85 -5.35 16.49
CA ALA A 274 -2.14 -5.56 15.86
C ALA A 274 -1.88 -6.04 14.43
N SER A 275 -2.09 -7.33 14.21
CA SER A 275 -1.95 -7.91 12.87
C SER A 275 -3.21 -7.64 12.07
N PHE A 276 -3.05 -7.10 10.86
CA PHE A 276 -4.16 -6.82 9.94
C PHE A 276 -5.08 -8.05 9.77
N SER A 277 -4.51 -9.22 9.49
CA SER A 277 -5.26 -10.48 9.29
C SER A 277 -5.99 -11.00 10.53
N THR A 278 -5.74 -10.42 11.71
CA THR A 278 -6.50 -10.77 12.93
C THR A 278 -7.85 -10.06 12.97
N TYR A 279 -7.91 -8.86 12.40
CA TYR A 279 -9.07 -7.97 12.47
C TYR A 279 -9.80 -7.84 11.15
N TYR A 280 -9.10 -8.06 10.03
CA TYR A 280 -9.70 -8.13 8.71
C TYR A 280 -10.00 -9.57 8.36
N ASN A 281 -11.29 -9.89 8.17
CA ASN A 281 -11.68 -11.12 7.52
C ASN A 281 -12.18 -10.79 6.11
N ALA A 282 -11.27 -10.78 5.13
CA ALA A 282 -11.58 -10.45 3.75
C ALA A 282 -12.42 -11.50 3.03
N THR A 283 -12.70 -12.65 3.65
CA THR A 283 -13.51 -13.68 3.00
C THR A 283 -14.97 -13.28 3.02
N PHE A 284 -15.45 -12.77 1.89
CA PHE A 284 -16.88 -12.71 1.63
C PHE A 284 -17.33 -14.07 1.12
N VAL A 285 -18.44 -14.55 1.68
CA VAL A 285 -19.16 -15.71 1.16
C VAL A 285 -20.31 -15.16 0.36
N GLU A 286 -20.20 -15.22 -0.96
CA GLU A 286 -21.34 -14.92 -1.83
C GLU A 286 -22.45 -15.96 -1.63
N GLU A 287 -23.69 -15.64 -2.01
CA GLU A 287 -24.86 -16.50 -1.76
C GLU A 287 -24.71 -17.93 -2.31
N GLU A 288 -23.80 -18.14 -3.26
CA GLU A 288 -23.49 -19.45 -3.85
C GLU A 288 -22.28 -20.18 -3.23
N GLY A 289 -21.66 -19.61 -2.20
CA GLY A 289 -20.50 -20.21 -1.51
C GLY A 289 -19.16 -19.99 -2.22
N LEU A 290 -19.06 -19.03 -3.15
CA LEU A 290 -17.80 -18.56 -3.68
C LEU A 290 -17.10 -17.69 -2.61
N TYR A 291 -15.83 -18.01 -2.35
CA TYR A 291 -14.99 -17.30 -1.39
C TYR A 291 -14.05 -16.38 -2.16
N VAL A 292 -14.30 -15.07 -2.12
CA VAL A 292 -13.38 -14.07 -2.67
C VAL A 292 -12.51 -13.56 -1.52
N ASP A 293 -11.19 -13.72 -1.65
CA ASP A 293 -10.21 -13.15 -0.72
C ASP A 293 -9.64 -11.86 -1.30
N TYR A 294 -10.29 -10.73 -0.96
CA TYR A 294 -9.86 -9.41 -1.40
C TYR A 294 -8.43 -9.06 -0.99
N THR A 295 -7.94 -9.62 0.13
CA THR A 295 -6.57 -9.37 0.58
C THR A 295 -5.59 -9.91 -0.45
N SER A 296 -5.73 -11.18 -0.81
CA SER A 296 -4.84 -11.84 -1.77
C SER A 296 -4.96 -11.20 -3.16
N SER A 297 -6.18 -10.85 -3.59
CA SER A 297 -6.40 -10.18 -4.88
C SER A 297 -5.76 -8.79 -4.90
N ALA A 298 -5.90 -8.00 -3.83
CA ALA A 298 -5.31 -6.67 -3.75
C ALA A 298 -3.80 -6.72 -3.62
N GLU A 299 -3.25 -7.67 -2.86
CA GLU A 299 -1.82 -7.93 -2.80
C GLU A 299 -1.26 -8.20 -4.20
N SER A 300 -1.91 -9.08 -4.98
CA SER A 300 -1.48 -9.38 -6.35
C SER A 300 -1.56 -8.15 -7.24
N TYR A 301 -2.66 -7.41 -7.17
CA TYR A 301 -2.90 -6.22 -7.98
C TYR A 301 -1.87 -5.11 -7.70
N ILE A 302 -1.60 -4.84 -6.42
CA ILE A 302 -0.61 -3.86 -6.00
C ILE A 302 0.80 -4.37 -6.36
N ALA A 303 1.11 -5.64 -6.12
CA ALA A 303 2.42 -6.20 -6.44
C ALA A 303 2.73 -6.14 -7.94
N GLU A 304 1.74 -6.40 -8.80
CA GLU A 304 1.88 -6.27 -10.25
C GLU A 304 2.19 -4.82 -10.65
N ALA A 305 1.48 -3.86 -10.08
CA ALA A 305 1.69 -2.44 -10.35
C ALA A 305 3.04 -1.92 -9.83
N PHE A 306 3.57 -2.51 -8.75
CA PHE A 306 4.92 -2.21 -8.24
C PHE A 306 6.01 -2.94 -9.04
N GLY A 307 5.66 -4.03 -9.72
CA GLY A 307 6.58 -4.79 -10.58
C GLY A 307 6.63 -4.30 -12.02
N SER A 308 5.68 -3.46 -12.44
CA SER A 308 5.48 -3.06 -13.84
C SER A 308 5.53 -1.53 -14.01
N SER A 309 5.81 -1.08 -15.22
CA SER A 309 5.73 0.34 -15.58
C SER A 309 4.30 0.75 -15.91
N MET A 310 3.78 1.82 -15.32
CA MET A 310 2.49 2.41 -15.66
C MET A 310 2.69 3.46 -16.77
N SER A 311 2.05 3.29 -17.93
CA SER A 311 2.15 4.25 -19.04
C SER A 311 1.54 5.61 -18.65
N CYS A 312 2.07 6.73 -19.14
CA CYS A 312 1.40 8.03 -19.04
C CYS A 312 0.59 8.38 -20.29
N SER A 313 0.63 7.55 -21.33
CA SER A 313 -0.17 7.76 -22.53
C SER A 313 -1.65 7.62 -22.22
N GLU A 314 -2.45 8.58 -22.68
CA GLU A 314 -3.86 8.35 -22.90
C GLU A 314 -4.02 7.39 -24.10
N TYR A 315 -4.96 6.45 -24.00
CA TYR A 315 -5.26 5.58 -25.13
C TYR A 315 -6.10 6.35 -26.15
N GLU A 316 -5.46 6.69 -27.27
CA GLU A 316 -6.18 7.16 -28.44
C GLU A 316 -6.54 5.97 -29.33
N ALA A 317 -7.84 5.73 -29.49
CA ALA A 317 -8.30 4.79 -30.51
C ALA A 317 -7.74 5.24 -31.88
N PRO A 318 -7.21 4.32 -32.71
CA PRO A 318 -6.57 4.68 -33.96
C PRO A 318 -7.54 5.43 -34.88
N LYS A 319 -7.38 6.75 -34.95
CA LYS A 319 -8.10 7.60 -35.89
C LYS A 319 -7.59 7.26 -37.31
N GLY A 320 -8.50 6.94 -38.23
CA GLY A 320 -8.13 6.48 -39.56
C GLY A 320 -7.28 7.51 -40.33
N ASP A 321 -6.04 7.13 -40.65
CA ASP A 321 -5.05 7.55 -41.68
C ASP A 321 -5.00 8.98 -42.27
N ASP A 322 -5.81 9.94 -41.84
CA ASP A 322 -5.94 11.23 -42.53
C ASP A 322 -5.17 12.42 -41.93
N ASP A 323 -4.44 12.28 -40.81
CA ASP A 323 -3.70 13.41 -40.22
C ASP A 323 -2.17 13.22 -40.16
N ASN A 324 -1.47 13.96 -41.02
CA ASN A 324 -0.03 14.20 -41.01
C ASN A 324 0.32 15.31 -39.99
N GLY A 325 0.03 15.10 -38.71
CA GLY A 325 0.33 16.05 -37.64
C GLY A 325 1.16 15.40 -36.54
N ASP A 326 2.26 16.05 -36.14
CA ASP A 326 3.01 15.77 -34.90
C ASP A 326 2.12 16.09 -33.68
N GLU A 327 1.03 15.35 -33.47
CA GLU A 327 0.22 15.46 -32.27
C GLU A 327 1.02 14.86 -31.11
N LYS A 328 1.29 15.70 -30.10
CA LYS A 328 1.92 15.25 -28.87
C LYS A 328 0.99 14.26 -28.19
N ALA A 329 1.50 13.09 -27.80
CA ALA A 329 0.73 12.10 -27.06
C ALA A 329 0.09 12.76 -25.83
N GLU A 330 -1.23 12.71 -25.75
CA GLU A 330 -1.98 13.23 -24.62
C GLU A 330 -1.61 12.44 -23.35
N VAL A 331 -1.46 13.16 -22.23
CA VAL A 331 -1.10 12.58 -20.94
C VAL A 331 -2.38 12.18 -20.20
N ASN A 332 -2.41 10.98 -19.64
CA ASN A 332 -3.58 10.54 -18.88
C ASN A 332 -3.76 11.32 -17.56
N GLU A 333 -4.99 11.31 -17.05
CA GLU A 333 -5.39 12.12 -15.89
C GLU A 333 -4.57 11.80 -14.63
N TYR A 334 -4.23 10.52 -14.40
CA TYR A 334 -3.51 10.14 -13.19
C TYR A 334 -2.05 10.61 -13.23
N CYS A 335 -1.37 10.58 -14.38
CA CYS A 335 -0.03 11.15 -14.50
C CYS A 335 -0.07 12.66 -14.34
N GLU A 336 -1.03 13.36 -14.97
CA GLU A 336 -1.15 14.81 -14.78
C GLU A 336 -1.32 15.15 -13.29
N LYS A 337 -2.24 14.47 -12.61
CA LYS A 337 -2.51 14.71 -11.19
C LYS A 337 -1.30 14.38 -10.31
N LEU A 338 -0.63 13.25 -10.55
CA LEU A 338 0.53 12.83 -9.77
C LEU A 338 1.65 13.87 -9.83
N PHE A 339 2.05 14.30 -11.03
CA PHE A 339 3.18 15.21 -11.21
C PHE A 339 2.85 16.67 -10.87
N LYS A 340 1.59 17.08 -11.01
CA LYS A 340 1.17 18.48 -10.78
C LYS A 340 0.92 18.81 -9.32
N ASP A 341 0.35 17.86 -8.57
CA ASP A 341 -0.22 18.15 -7.25
C ASP A 341 0.51 17.45 -6.10
N SER A 342 1.24 16.36 -6.37
CA SER A 342 1.62 15.42 -5.28
C SER A 342 3.07 14.94 -5.31
N ALA A 343 3.69 14.82 -6.48
CA ALA A 343 5.06 14.32 -6.58
C ALA A 343 6.09 15.46 -6.56
N ALA A 344 7.26 15.18 -5.97
CA ALA A 344 8.42 16.07 -6.00
C ALA A 344 9.62 15.36 -6.63
N ASN A 345 10.40 16.06 -7.48
CA ASN A 345 11.64 15.52 -8.04
C ASN A 345 12.76 15.55 -6.98
N VAL A 346 13.29 14.38 -6.61
CA VAL A 346 14.29 14.21 -5.54
C VAL A 346 15.58 14.97 -5.80
N ASN A 347 15.98 15.11 -7.06
CA ASN A 347 17.19 15.83 -7.45
C ASN A 347 16.99 17.34 -7.36
N GLU A 348 15.79 17.82 -7.63
CA GLU A 348 15.42 19.24 -7.57
C GLU A 348 14.94 19.70 -6.20
N CYS A 349 14.87 18.80 -5.22
CA CYS A 349 14.53 19.13 -3.84
C CYS A 349 15.56 20.09 -3.26
N ASN A 350 15.21 21.35 -3.42
CA ASN A 350 15.79 22.51 -2.83
C ASN A 350 14.75 22.96 -1.83
N ALA A 351 15.01 22.72 -0.54
CA ALA A 351 14.31 23.49 0.46
C ALA A 351 14.46 24.95 0.03
N THR A 352 13.36 25.59 -0.36
CA THR A 352 13.25 27.02 -0.13
C THR A 352 13.40 27.09 1.37
N ALA A 353 14.63 27.31 1.81
CA ALA A 353 14.95 27.67 3.16
C ALA A 353 14.34 29.07 3.38
N GLU A 354 13.00 29.16 3.36
CA GLU A 354 12.37 29.78 4.50
C GLU A 354 12.97 29.02 5.66
N GLU A 355 13.91 29.68 6.34
CA GLU A 355 14.66 29.17 7.47
C GLU A 355 13.67 28.37 8.31
N GLY A 356 13.64 27.06 8.06
CA GLY A 356 12.73 26.14 8.68
C GLY A 356 13.14 26.26 10.10
N ASP A 357 12.31 27.00 10.84
CA ASP A 357 12.52 27.41 12.20
C ASP A 357 12.86 26.09 12.87
N ASN A 358 14.16 25.84 13.09
CA ASN A 358 14.67 24.75 13.88
C ASN A 358 14.29 25.17 15.30
N LYS A 359 12.98 25.24 15.53
CA LYS A 359 12.33 25.28 16.81
C LYS A 359 12.75 23.96 17.36
N GLU A 360 13.89 23.99 18.02
CA GLU A 360 14.15 23.12 19.13
C GLU A 360 12.84 23.16 19.94
N TYR A 361 12.01 22.14 19.74
CA TYR A 361 10.71 22.01 20.38
C TYR A 361 11.02 21.80 21.86
N ASN A 362 11.31 22.90 22.53
CA ASN A 362 11.61 22.94 23.94
C ASN A 362 10.25 22.83 24.63
N TYR A 363 9.81 21.59 24.77
CA TYR A 363 8.54 21.27 25.40
C TYR A 363 8.62 21.72 26.86
N ASP A 364 8.00 22.87 27.18
CA ASP A 364 7.99 23.50 28.50
C ASP A 364 7.20 22.67 29.55
N GLY A 365 6.71 21.49 29.16
CA GLY A 365 5.90 20.57 29.95
C GLY A 365 6.66 19.50 30.73
N GLY A 366 7.96 19.66 31.02
CA GLY A 366 8.69 18.84 32.01
C GLY A 366 8.89 17.34 31.71
N TYR A 367 8.31 16.80 30.64
CA TYR A 367 8.53 15.43 30.20
C TYR A 367 9.72 15.38 29.24
N ASN A 368 10.77 14.70 29.66
CA ASN A 368 11.95 14.46 28.85
C ASN A 368 11.71 13.20 27.98
N PHE A 369 11.48 13.41 26.69
CA PHE A 369 11.28 12.34 25.70
C PHE A 369 12.56 11.96 24.95
N ASN A 370 13.75 12.14 25.55
CA ASN A 370 15.04 11.83 24.92
C ASN A 370 15.20 10.35 24.49
N TRP A 371 14.27 9.48 24.85
CA TRP A 371 14.23 8.07 24.45
C TRP A 371 13.57 7.85 23.08
N TYR A 372 12.83 8.82 22.54
CA TYR A 372 12.20 8.75 21.22
C TYR A 372 13.01 9.55 20.20
N THR A 373 13.18 8.98 19.00
CA THR A 373 13.87 9.63 17.88
C THR A 373 12.93 9.68 16.70
N PHE A 374 12.82 10.84 16.08
CA PHE A 374 12.00 11.10 14.90
C PHE A 374 12.84 11.83 13.85
N ASP A 375 12.43 11.69 12.60
CA ASP A 375 13.11 12.30 11.46
C ASP A 375 12.52 13.68 11.13
N MET A 376 11.21 13.86 11.37
CA MET A 376 10.47 15.13 11.22
C MET A 376 9.17 15.15 12.05
N THR A 377 8.49 16.29 12.10
CA THR A 377 7.15 16.41 12.72
C THR A 377 6.07 15.87 11.77
N ALA A 378 4.90 15.52 12.32
CA ALA A 378 3.75 15.11 11.50
C ALA A 378 3.35 16.20 10.47
N ASP A 379 3.28 17.47 10.90
CA ASP A 379 2.97 18.58 9.98
C ASP A 379 3.99 18.70 8.84
N SER A 380 5.29 18.55 9.12
CA SER A 380 6.34 18.54 8.10
C SER A 380 6.23 17.35 7.13
N ALA A 381 5.73 16.22 7.61
CA ALA A 381 5.52 15.02 6.80
C ALA A 381 4.31 15.14 5.84
N ASP A 382 3.46 16.14 6.02
CA ASP A 382 2.39 16.47 5.07
C ASP A 382 2.87 17.35 3.91
N GLU A 383 4.07 17.93 4.02
CA GLU A 383 4.63 18.80 3.00
C GLU A 383 5.68 18.04 2.17
N ILE A 384 5.32 17.66 0.93
CA ILE A 384 6.17 16.81 0.08
C ILE A 384 7.56 17.42 -0.17
N ASP A 385 7.69 18.74 -0.22
CA ASP A 385 8.98 19.44 -0.39
C ASP A 385 9.92 19.25 0.82
N GLN A 386 9.36 19.23 2.05
CA GLN A 386 10.11 18.98 3.27
C GLN A 386 10.52 17.50 3.37
N VAL A 387 9.59 16.61 3.08
CA VAL A 387 9.82 15.16 2.96
C VAL A 387 10.95 14.89 1.99
N CYS A 388 10.88 15.48 0.81
CA CYS A 388 11.85 15.26 -0.24
C CYS A 388 13.25 15.74 0.15
N THR A 389 13.36 16.91 0.76
CA THR A 389 14.62 17.40 1.32
C THR A 389 15.19 16.42 2.34
N LYS A 390 14.34 15.88 3.23
CA LYS A 390 14.76 14.90 4.22
C LYS A 390 15.24 13.59 3.59
N VAL A 391 14.52 13.08 2.60
CA VAL A 391 14.87 11.83 1.91
C VAL A 391 16.22 11.97 1.20
N LYS A 392 16.49 13.14 0.61
CA LYS A 392 17.80 13.48 0.03
C LYS A 392 18.91 13.48 1.08
N GLU A 393 18.68 14.02 2.28
CA GLU A 393 19.64 13.95 3.40
C GLU A 393 19.94 12.52 3.86
N LEU A 394 18.94 11.64 3.84
CA LEU A 394 19.10 10.24 4.25
C LEU A 394 19.99 9.44 3.28
N ASN A 395 20.07 9.86 2.01
CA ASN A 395 20.96 9.31 0.99
C ASN A 395 20.94 7.77 0.94
N GLY A 396 19.73 7.20 0.80
CA GLY A 396 19.51 5.74 0.76
C GLY A 396 19.44 5.03 2.11
N ASN A 397 19.74 5.70 3.23
CA ASN A 397 19.64 5.11 4.57
C ASN A 397 18.21 5.24 5.11
N TYR A 398 17.27 4.56 4.46
CA TYR A 398 15.86 4.65 4.80
C TYR A 398 15.49 3.78 6.00
N TYR A 399 14.48 4.26 6.74
CA TYR A 399 13.88 3.51 7.82
C TYR A 399 12.68 2.72 7.28
N HIS A 400 12.48 1.52 7.83
CA HIS A 400 11.27 0.72 7.60
C HIS A 400 10.63 0.44 8.97
N ALA A 401 9.41 0.95 9.14
CA ALA A 401 8.61 0.81 10.33
C ALA A 401 8.10 -0.61 10.47
N TYR A 402 7.70 -1.21 9.36
CA TYR A 402 7.37 -2.62 9.29
C TYR A 402 8.64 -3.45 9.50
N LYS A 403 8.61 -4.28 10.53
CA LYS A 403 9.66 -5.25 10.80
C LYS A 403 8.98 -6.60 10.86
N VAL A 404 9.32 -7.47 9.92
CA VAL A 404 8.82 -8.85 9.89
C VAL A 404 9.04 -9.45 11.29
N PRO A 405 7.99 -9.72 12.09
CA PRO A 405 8.15 -10.70 13.14
C PRO A 405 8.52 -11.98 12.42
N SER A 406 9.49 -12.74 12.93
CA SER A 406 10.14 -13.90 12.29
C SER A 406 9.23 -15.07 11.84
N SER A 407 7.92 -14.87 11.68
CA SER A 407 6.96 -15.84 11.22
C SER A 407 5.86 -15.21 10.35
N SER A 408 5.93 -15.54 9.05
CA SER A 408 4.81 -15.93 8.18
C SER A 408 3.63 -14.98 7.97
N SER A 409 3.65 -14.23 6.87
CA SER A 409 2.61 -14.18 5.81
C SER A 409 3.02 -13.13 4.77
N GLY A 410 2.90 -13.43 3.48
CA GLY A 410 3.20 -12.52 2.37
C GLY A 410 4.70 -12.31 2.13
N ARG A 411 5.26 -12.93 1.09
CA ARG A 411 6.59 -12.55 0.58
C ARG A 411 6.53 -12.53 -0.92
N TYR A 412 6.55 -11.33 -1.50
CA TYR A 412 6.91 -11.14 -2.88
C TYR A 412 8.07 -10.16 -2.93
N HIS A 413 9.19 -10.66 -3.44
CA HIS A 413 10.35 -9.84 -3.76
C HIS A 413 10.18 -9.38 -5.20
N VAL A 414 10.09 -8.08 -5.43
CA VAL A 414 10.33 -7.56 -6.79
C VAL A 414 11.79 -7.87 -7.10
N ASN A 415 12.02 -8.56 -8.22
CA ASN A 415 13.28 -9.19 -8.56
C ASN A 415 14.39 -8.12 -8.78
N LYS A 416 15.02 -7.64 -7.70
CA LYS A 416 16.10 -6.65 -7.79
C LYS A 416 17.42 -7.36 -8.12
N SER A 417 17.84 -7.21 -9.37
CA SER A 417 19.22 -7.43 -9.81
C SER A 417 20.19 -6.35 -9.31
N ILE A 418 19.74 -5.42 -8.46
CA ILE A 418 20.51 -4.32 -7.86
C ILE A 418 20.58 -4.49 -6.33
N ALA A 419 20.75 -5.73 -5.84
CA ALA A 419 20.89 -6.04 -4.42
C ALA A 419 22.21 -6.76 -4.13
N ASN A 420 23.33 -6.21 -4.59
CA ASN A 420 24.66 -6.71 -4.23
C ASN A 420 25.52 -5.57 -3.64
N GLU A 421 25.20 -5.08 -2.43
CA GLU A 421 26.25 -4.55 -1.52
C GLU A 421 25.86 -4.30 -0.04
N TRP A 422 24.67 -4.68 0.45
CA TRP A 422 24.23 -4.26 1.80
C TRP A 422 23.88 -5.39 2.80
N THR A 423 24.31 -6.62 2.57
CA THR A 423 24.06 -7.77 3.47
C THR A 423 25.17 -8.11 4.48
N GLU A 424 26.11 -7.19 4.79
CA GLU A 424 27.19 -7.48 5.75
C GLU A 424 27.02 -6.92 7.18
N LEU A 425 25.85 -6.37 7.59
CA LEU A 425 25.71 -5.80 8.95
C LEU A 425 24.69 -6.46 9.89
N SER A 426 24.04 -7.57 9.53
CA SER A 426 23.11 -8.28 10.44
C SER A 426 23.44 -9.73 10.77
N SER A 427 24.57 -10.27 10.27
CA SER A 427 25.09 -11.59 10.67
C SER A 427 26.30 -11.46 11.60
N PHE A 428 26.09 -10.92 12.79
CA PHE A 428 27.00 -11.23 13.90
C PHE A 428 26.75 -12.70 14.29
N GLU A 429 27.38 -13.63 13.57
CA GLU A 429 27.66 -14.95 14.11
C GLU A 429 28.59 -14.74 15.30
N MET A 430 28.01 -14.59 16.50
CA MET A 430 28.79 -14.75 17.72
C MET A 430 29.40 -16.15 17.65
N SER A 431 30.71 -16.19 17.46
CA SER A 431 31.50 -17.40 17.62
C SER A 431 31.10 -18.05 18.93
N SER A 432 30.97 -19.38 18.95
CA SER A 432 30.66 -20.16 20.16
C SER A 432 31.54 -19.80 21.38
N ILE A 433 32.72 -19.22 21.14
CA ILE A 433 33.63 -18.69 22.15
C ILE A 433 33.05 -17.44 22.87
N GLU A 434 32.38 -16.54 22.16
CA GLU A 434 31.82 -15.31 22.73
C GLU A 434 30.59 -15.60 23.61
N ILE A 435 29.76 -16.58 23.24
CA ILE A 435 28.64 -17.07 24.05
C ILE A 435 29.17 -17.66 25.37
N VAL A 436 30.27 -18.42 25.33
CA VAL A 436 30.89 -19.00 26.53
C VAL A 436 31.46 -17.90 27.44
N LEU A 437 32.05 -16.84 26.87
CA LEU A 437 32.55 -15.71 27.66
C LEU A 437 31.43 -14.91 28.33
N LEU A 438 30.31 -14.68 27.64
CA LEU A 438 29.12 -14.03 28.20
C LEU A 438 28.50 -14.88 29.32
N ALA A 439 28.38 -16.20 29.12
CA ALA A 439 27.90 -17.11 30.16
C ALA A 439 28.84 -17.14 31.38
N ALA A 440 30.16 -17.12 31.18
CA ALA A 440 31.13 -17.09 32.26
C ALA A 440 31.11 -15.77 33.04
N ALA A 441 30.87 -14.64 32.35
CA ALA A 441 30.71 -13.33 32.98
C ALA A 441 29.44 -13.28 33.85
N MET A 442 28.32 -13.80 33.34
CA MET A 442 27.06 -13.89 34.09
C MET A 442 27.17 -14.81 35.31
N LEU A 443 27.85 -15.95 35.17
CA LEU A 443 28.10 -16.86 36.29
C LEU A 443 29.00 -16.21 37.36
N SER A 444 30.03 -15.46 36.95
CA SER A 444 30.90 -14.72 37.86
C SER A 444 30.14 -13.64 38.62
N PHE A 445 29.24 -12.93 37.95
CA PHE A 445 28.38 -11.93 38.57
C PHE A 445 27.43 -12.55 39.60
N ALA A 446 26.80 -13.68 39.26
CA ALA A 446 25.93 -14.43 40.17
C ALA A 446 26.69 -14.91 41.42
N ILE A 447 27.90 -15.45 41.26
CA ILE A 447 28.74 -15.88 42.38
C ILE A 447 29.12 -14.68 43.28
N CYS A 448 29.43 -13.53 42.68
CA CYS A 448 29.77 -12.32 43.42
C CYS A 448 28.57 -11.80 44.25
N CYS A 449 27.37 -11.80 43.65
CA CYS A 449 26.12 -11.45 44.34
C CYS A 449 25.81 -12.41 45.49
N CYS A 450 25.99 -13.72 45.31
CA CYS A 450 25.80 -14.72 46.36
C CYS A 450 26.78 -14.53 47.52
N LYS A 451 28.06 -14.27 47.25
CA LYS A 451 29.06 -14.00 48.30
C LYS A 451 28.72 -12.75 49.12
N ASN A 452 28.28 -11.68 48.46
CA ASN A 452 27.88 -10.45 49.15
C ASN A 452 26.63 -10.64 50.02
N ARG A 453 25.68 -11.48 49.58
CA ARG A 453 24.49 -11.80 50.37
C ARG A 453 24.82 -12.60 51.63
N ILE A 454 25.74 -13.57 51.53
CA ILE A 454 26.21 -14.35 52.69
C ILE A 454 26.99 -13.47 53.67
N ALA A 455 27.82 -12.54 53.18
CA ALA A 455 28.55 -11.60 54.02
C ALA A 455 27.61 -10.67 54.81
N ARG A 456 26.51 -10.20 54.19
CA ARG A 456 25.48 -9.41 54.90
C ARG A 456 24.73 -10.22 55.95
N SER A 457 24.38 -11.48 55.66
CA SER A 457 23.70 -12.36 56.62
C SER A 457 24.54 -12.58 57.88
N LYS A 458 25.86 -12.82 57.75
CA LYS A 458 26.73 -13.00 58.91
C LYS A 458 26.91 -11.73 59.75
N ARG A 459 26.70 -10.56 59.15
CA ARG A 459 26.79 -9.28 59.86
C ARG A 459 25.55 -9.03 60.74
N SER A 460 24.36 -9.47 60.31
CA SER A 460 23.16 -9.33 61.15
C SER A 460 23.19 -10.25 62.37
N ASP A 461 23.77 -11.44 62.26
CA ASP A 461 23.88 -12.41 63.37
C ASP A 461 24.89 -11.97 64.47
N LEU A 462 25.85 -11.12 64.11
CA LEU A 462 26.82 -10.54 65.05
C LEU A 462 26.23 -9.35 65.82
N GLU A 463 25.32 -8.59 65.20
CA GLU A 463 24.63 -7.47 65.86
C GLU A 463 23.53 -7.94 66.82
N THR A 464 22.99 -9.15 66.65
CA THR A 464 21.98 -9.72 67.57
C THR A 464 22.55 -10.36 68.83
N ASN A 465 23.86 -10.57 68.93
CA ASN A 465 24.53 -11.13 70.12
C ASN A 465 25.21 -10.07 71.01
N LEU A 466 25.04 -8.78 70.70
CA LEU A 466 25.60 -7.64 71.44
C LEU A 466 24.55 -6.79 72.17
N VAL A 467 23.33 -7.32 72.30
CA VAL A 467 22.24 -6.81 73.17
C VAL A 467 21.87 -7.92 74.14
#